data_AF-A0A6I6LPQ7-F1
#
_entry.id   AF-A0A6I6LPQ7-F1
#
_cell.length_a   1.000
_cell.length_b   1.000
_cell.length_c   1.000
_cell.angle_alpha   90.00
_cell.angle_beta   90.00
_cell.angle_gamma   90.00
#
_symmetry.space_group_name_H-M   'P 1'
#
loop_
_entity.id
_entity.type
_entity.pdbx_description
1 polymer ?
#
loop_
_entity_poly.entity_id
_entity_poly.type
_entity_poly.pdbx_seq_one_letter_code
_entity_poly.pdbx_strand_id
1 'polypeptide(L)'
;MKRLTITSMLVATVLVASVASADETDELVSLINDFRTSGQGCDGTKVEQVGPLAPVETLASIRPGERIEEALRESGYQAATLQIMAVTGPGDAGSVMRALKQRYCDALSSGEFAELGVAREGATWQVILAKPLLSADLGDWQQAGKAILQRINQARAAPRHCGDQPFEPAPPVRWDQQLGHAARAHSQDMAQQNYFSHRGHDQSEVGDRASRQGYRWQRIGENIAAGQGSAEQAVSGWLASPGHCKNIMNPDFTEMGAAYAIHPQSAATIYWTQVFGTPR
;
A
#
# COMPACT_ATOMS: atom_id res chain seq x y z
N MET A 1 71.00 19.01 11.88
CA MET A 1 69.59 19.45 11.88
C MET A 1 68.83 18.70 10.78
N LYS A 2 68.00 17.71 11.13
CA LYS A 2 67.04 17.07 10.21
C LYS A 2 65.68 17.08 10.92
N ARG A 3 64.70 17.79 10.37
CA ARG A 3 63.33 17.87 10.88
C ARG A 3 62.52 16.70 10.30
N LEU A 4 61.92 15.88 11.16
CA LEU A 4 60.88 14.91 10.81
C LEU A 4 59.55 15.66 10.66
N THR A 5 58.86 15.47 9.54
CA THR A 5 57.49 15.94 9.32
C THR A 5 56.55 14.77 9.58
N ILE A 6 55.66 14.92 10.58
CA ILE A 6 54.62 13.94 10.90
C ILE A 6 53.36 14.41 10.17
N THR A 7 52.95 13.67 9.15
CA THR A 7 51.68 13.89 8.43
C THR A 7 50.57 13.21 9.22
N SER A 8 49.70 14.01 9.85
CA SER A 8 48.52 13.50 10.56
C SER A 8 47.43 13.19 9.52
N MET A 9 46.99 11.93 9.47
CA MET A 9 45.93 11.46 8.59
C MET A 9 44.61 11.56 9.35
N LEU A 10 43.76 12.53 8.99
CA LEU A 10 42.42 12.67 9.53
C LEU A 10 41.54 11.57 8.91
N VAL A 11 41.07 10.62 9.73
CA VAL A 11 40.05 9.64 9.32
C VAL A 11 38.69 10.32 9.46
N ALA A 12 38.00 10.57 8.34
CA ALA A 12 36.64 11.04 8.33
C ALA A 12 35.68 9.85 8.56
N THR A 13 35.05 9.81 9.73
CA THR A 13 33.99 8.84 10.05
C THR A 13 32.70 9.26 9.34
N VAL A 14 32.27 8.51 8.33
CA VAL A 14 30.96 8.69 7.68
C VAL A 14 29.89 8.10 8.61
N LEU A 15 28.92 8.91 9.05
CA LEU A 15 27.75 8.43 9.80
C LEU A 15 26.85 7.55 8.91
N VAL A 16 26.66 6.29 9.30
CA VAL A 16 25.84 5.29 8.58
C VAL A 16 24.39 5.22 9.13
N ALA A 17 23.95 6.21 9.91
CA ALA A 17 22.70 6.13 10.68
C ALA A 17 21.40 6.25 9.84
N SER A 18 21.45 6.76 8.61
CA SER A 18 20.25 7.05 7.81
C SER A 18 19.59 5.82 7.18
N VAL A 19 20.35 4.75 6.92
CA VAL A 19 19.84 3.58 6.17
C VAL A 19 19.05 2.63 7.08
N ALA A 20 19.51 2.46 8.32
CA ALA A 20 18.86 1.57 9.29
C ALA A 20 17.47 2.07 9.69
N SER A 21 17.30 3.39 9.87
CA SER A 21 16.00 3.96 10.24
C SER A 21 14.96 3.85 9.13
N ALA A 22 15.37 3.88 7.85
CA ALA A 22 14.45 3.75 6.73
C ALA A 22 13.89 2.32 6.62
N ASP A 23 14.76 1.32 6.82
CA ASP A 23 14.41 -0.10 6.80
C ASP A 23 13.39 -0.44 7.90
N GLU A 24 13.57 0.09 9.12
CA GLU A 24 12.62 -0.16 10.21
C GLU A 24 11.28 0.58 10.03
N THR A 25 11.27 1.76 9.38
CA THR A 25 10.00 2.45 9.05
C THR A 25 9.23 1.73 7.95
N ASP A 26 9.93 1.19 6.95
CA ASP A 26 9.33 0.37 5.89
C ASP A 26 8.80 -0.96 6.44
N GLU A 27 9.51 -1.56 7.40
CA GLU A 27 9.03 -2.73 8.13
C GLU A 27 7.73 -2.42 8.88
N LEU A 28 7.64 -1.28 9.58
CA LEU A 28 6.42 -0.88 10.28
C LEU A 28 5.25 -0.62 9.31
N VAL A 29 5.50 0.02 8.17
CA VAL A 29 4.51 0.17 7.09
C VAL A 29 3.98 -1.19 6.65
N SER A 30 4.88 -2.13 6.37
CA SER A 30 4.55 -3.50 5.97
C SER A 30 3.70 -4.21 7.03
N LEU A 31 4.06 -4.11 8.31
CA LEU A 31 3.32 -4.70 9.43
C LEU A 31 1.91 -4.11 9.60
N ILE A 32 1.76 -2.80 9.41
CA ILE A 32 0.44 -2.13 9.44
C ILE A 32 -0.43 -2.65 8.29
N ASN A 33 0.11 -2.70 7.08
CA ASN A 33 -0.64 -3.17 5.91
C ASN A 33 -0.94 -4.66 5.95
N ASP A 34 -0.05 -5.50 6.48
CA ASP A 34 -0.31 -6.92 6.71
C ASP A 34 -1.48 -7.10 7.69
N PHE A 35 -1.47 -6.37 8.81
CA PHE A 35 -2.58 -6.37 9.76
C PHE A 35 -3.92 -5.99 9.11
N ARG A 36 -3.95 -4.85 8.41
CA ARG A 36 -5.16 -4.32 7.75
C ARG A 36 -5.79 -5.30 6.76
N THR A 37 -4.94 -6.04 6.04
CA THR A 37 -5.35 -6.93 4.95
C THR A 37 -5.51 -8.38 5.40
N SER A 38 -5.14 -8.73 6.63
CA SER A 38 -5.23 -10.10 7.17
C SER A 38 -6.65 -10.54 7.53
N GLY A 39 -7.55 -9.61 7.84
CA GLY A 39 -8.89 -9.91 8.37
C GLY A 39 -8.88 -10.33 9.84
N GLN A 40 -7.80 -9.98 10.57
CA GLN A 40 -7.67 -10.21 12.00
C GLN A 40 -7.86 -8.89 12.76
N GLY A 41 -8.72 -8.89 13.78
CA GLY A 41 -8.85 -7.81 14.74
C GLY A 41 -7.67 -7.77 15.71
N CYS A 42 -7.58 -6.70 16.52
CA CYS A 42 -6.46 -6.54 17.45
C CYS A 42 -6.45 -7.56 18.60
N ASP A 43 -7.60 -8.17 18.89
CA ASP A 43 -7.77 -9.26 19.86
C ASP A 43 -7.66 -10.66 19.22
N GLY A 44 -7.36 -10.73 17.91
CA GLY A 44 -7.29 -11.99 17.16
C GLY A 44 -8.63 -12.51 16.65
N THR A 45 -9.74 -11.78 16.87
CA THR A 45 -11.02 -12.11 16.26
C THR A 45 -10.98 -11.94 14.75
N LYS A 46 -11.87 -12.60 14.01
CA LYS A 46 -12.02 -12.36 12.58
C LYS A 46 -12.86 -11.11 12.36
N VAL A 47 -12.36 -10.19 11.56
CA VAL A 47 -13.03 -8.94 11.18
C VAL A 47 -13.01 -8.79 9.66
N GLU A 48 -13.84 -7.89 9.14
CA GLU A 48 -13.77 -7.51 7.73
C GLU A 48 -12.40 -6.86 7.46
N GLN A 49 -11.81 -7.22 6.32
CA GLN A 49 -10.53 -6.64 5.89
C GLN A 49 -10.73 -5.18 5.49
N VAL A 50 -9.68 -4.38 5.63
CA VAL A 50 -9.65 -3.01 5.10
C VAL A 50 -8.50 -2.85 4.13
N GLY A 51 -8.63 -1.87 3.22
CA GLY A 51 -7.65 -1.66 2.16
C GLY A 51 -6.26 -1.34 2.69
N PRO A 52 -5.20 -1.74 1.95
CA PRO A 52 -3.85 -1.32 2.28
C PRO A 52 -3.73 0.20 2.16
N LEU A 53 -2.83 0.77 2.95
CA LEU A 53 -2.51 2.19 2.96
C LEU A 53 -1.31 2.44 2.04
N ALA A 54 -1.41 3.45 1.20
CA ALA A 54 -0.32 3.90 0.34
C ALA A 54 0.68 4.74 1.15
N PRO A 55 1.98 4.38 1.18
CA PRO A 55 3.00 5.23 1.78
C PRO A 55 3.10 6.57 1.04
N VAL A 56 3.13 7.67 1.79
CA VAL A 56 3.26 9.03 1.26
C VAL A 56 4.46 9.72 1.89
N GLU A 57 5.43 10.10 1.07
CA GLU A 57 6.69 10.73 1.50
C GLU A 57 6.45 12.01 2.30
N THR A 58 5.52 12.85 1.86
CA THR A 58 5.14 14.07 2.58
C THR A 58 4.65 13.81 4.00
N LEU A 59 3.88 12.74 4.23
CA LEU A 59 3.43 12.39 5.58
C LEU A 59 4.59 11.81 6.40
N ALA A 60 5.46 11.00 5.76
CA ALA A 60 6.63 10.40 6.40
C ALA A 60 7.75 11.43 6.72
N SER A 61 7.76 12.60 6.08
CA SER A 61 8.73 13.66 6.38
C SER A 61 8.40 14.45 7.66
N ILE A 62 7.14 14.40 8.13
CA ILE A 62 6.70 15.17 9.31
C ILE A 62 7.20 14.50 10.58
N ARG A 63 8.00 15.22 11.37
CA ARG A 63 8.62 14.67 12.59
C ARG A 63 7.71 14.79 13.82
N PRO A 64 7.90 13.93 14.84
CA PRO A 64 7.17 14.05 16.10
C PRO A 64 7.34 15.42 16.74
N GLY A 65 6.23 16.10 17.05
CA GLY A 65 6.24 17.43 17.68
C GLY A 65 6.29 18.61 16.71
N GLU A 66 6.44 18.36 15.40
CA GLU A 66 6.24 19.40 14.38
C GLU A 66 4.77 19.83 14.28
N ARG A 67 4.56 21.07 13.80
CA ARG A 67 3.22 21.60 13.53
C ARG A 67 2.69 21.02 12.22
N ILE A 68 1.93 19.93 12.32
CA ILE A 68 1.41 19.21 11.15
C ILE A 68 0.68 20.11 10.14
N GLU A 69 -0.17 21.05 10.61
CA GLU A 69 -0.92 21.95 9.74
C GLU A 69 -0.01 22.81 8.85
N GLU A 70 1.13 23.23 9.39
CA GLU A 70 2.13 24.02 8.67
C GLU A 70 2.86 23.16 7.64
N ALA A 71 3.32 21.96 8.04
CA ALA A 71 3.99 21.02 7.13
C ALA A 71 3.08 20.59 5.96
N LEU A 72 1.79 20.34 6.22
CA LEU A 72 0.83 20.00 5.16
C LEU A 72 0.55 21.20 4.24
N ARG A 73 0.43 22.41 4.79
CA ARG A 73 0.26 23.63 4.00
C ARG A 73 1.45 23.89 3.09
N GLU A 74 2.68 23.70 3.58
CA GLU A 74 3.91 23.95 2.83
C GLU A 74 4.16 22.93 1.71
N SER A 75 3.77 21.68 1.94
CA SER A 75 3.82 20.64 0.92
C SER A 75 2.65 20.69 -0.08
N GLY A 76 1.59 21.44 0.23
CA GLY A 76 0.37 21.48 -0.56
C GLY A 76 -0.51 20.23 -0.43
N TYR A 77 -0.20 19.35 0.53
CA TYR A 77 -0.97 18.14 0.78
C TYR A 77 -2.31 18.47 1.43
N GLN A 78 -3.38 17.82 0.94
CA GLN A 78 -4.74 18.03 1.44
C GLN A 78 -5.35 16.69 1.87
N ALA A 79 -5.77 16.63 3.14
CA ALA A 79 -6.53 15.51 3.68
C ALA A 79 -7.87 16.00 4.24
N ALA A 80 -8.90 15.18 4.06
CA ALA A 80 -10.20 15.37 4.71
C ALA A 80 -10.15 14.98 6.19
N THR A 81 -9.40 13.92 6.50
CA THR A 81 -9.24 13.39 7.87
C THR A 81 -7.79 12.97 8.09
N LEU A 82 -7.28 13.21 9.30
CA LEU A 82 -5.99 12.74 9.76
C LEU A 82 -6.13 12.05 11.11
N GLN A 83 -5.39 10.96 11.30
CA GLN A 83 -5.16 10.36 12.60
C GLN A 83 -3.65 10.27 12.85
N ILE A 84 -3.19 10.95 13.89
CA ILE A 84 -1.78 10.94 14.31
C ILE A 84 -1.65 10.01 15.50
N MET A 85 -0.69 9.10 15.46
CA MET A 85 -0.40 8.14 16.51
C MET A 85 1.07 8.24 16.86
N ALA A 86 1.36 8.41 18.14
CA ALA A 86 2.73 8.43 18.65
C ALA A 86 2.96 7.29 19.64
N VAL A 87 4.10 6.63 19.51
CA VAL A 87 4.57 5.57 20.39
C VAL A 87 6.03 5.85 20.75
N THR A 88 6.31 6.06 22.03
CA THR A 88 7.68 6.28 22.54
C THR A 88 8.12 5.08 23.36
N GLY A 89 9.37 4.64 23.20
CA GLY A 89 10.00 3.62 24.04
C GLY A 89 10.40 2.32 23.33
N PRO A 90 9.57 1.74 22.44
CA PRO A 90 9.95 0.55 21.67
C PRO A 90 11.11 0.81 20.70
N GLY A 91 12.04 -0.14 20.62
CA GLY A 91 13.23 -0.04 19.77
C GLY A 91 13.00 -0.46 18.32
N ASP A 92 12.06 -1.37 18.07
CA ASP A 92 11.84 -2.06 16.79
C ASP A 92 10.37 -1.97 16.30
N ALA A 93 10.16 -2.15 14.99
CA ALA A 93 8.86 -2.04 14.33
C ALA A 93 7.80 -3.00 14.88
N GLY A 94 8.17 -4.26 15.19
CA GLY A 94 7.26 -5.26 15.76
C GLY A 94 6.72 -4.86 17.13
N SER A 95 7.57 -4.32 18.00
CA SER A 95 7.18 -3.78 19.30
C SER A 95 6.29 -2.53 19.18
N VAL A 96 6.56 -1.65 18.20
CA VAL A 96 5.69 -0.51 17.90
C VAL A 96 4.32 -0.98 17.41
N MET A 97 4.26 -1.95 16.48
CA MET A 97 3.00 -2.48 15.98
C MET A 97 2.14 -3.08 17.10
N ARG A 98 2.75 -3.79 18.05
CA ARG A 98 2.04 -4.30 19.24
C ARG A 98 1.44 -3.16 20.07
N ALA A 99 2.19 -2.10 20.31
CA ALA A 99 1.70 -0.92 21.03
C ALA A 99 0.58 -0.20 20.26
N LEU A 100 0.68 -0.12 18.93
CA LEU A 100 -0.35 0.47 18.08
C LEU A 100 -1.65 -0.33 18.16
N LYS A 101 -1.59 -1.67 18.05
CA LYS A 101 -2.76 -2.55 18.20
C LYS A 101 -3.47 -2.38 19.55
N GLN A 102 -2.71 -2.18 20.63
CA GLN A 102 -3.27 -2.02 21.97
C GLN A 102 -3.97 -0.66 22.17
N ARG A 103 -3.44 0.42 21.57
CA ARG A 103 -3.86 1.79 21.87
C ARG A 103 -4.70 2.45 20.79
N TYR A 104 -4.57 2.00 19.55
CA TYR A 104 -5.13 2.65 18.36
C TYR A 104 -5.77 1.64 17.39
N CYS A 105 -6.36 0.56 17.91
CA CYS A 105 -6.96 -0.49 17.10
C CYS A 105 -8.03 0.04 16.12
N ASP A 106 -8.87 0.96 16.59
CA ASP A 106 -9.97 1.53 15.81
C ASP A 106 -9.42 2.28 14.58
N ALA A 107 -8.35 3.06 14.77
CA ALA A 107 -7.68 3.76 13.68
C ALA A 107 -7.03 2.78 12.68
N LEU A 108 -6.29 1.78 13.19
CA LEU A 108 -5.64 0.77 12.35
C LEU A 108 -6.66 -0.04 11.54
N SER A 109 -7.85 -0.28 12.09
CA SER A 109 -8.91 -1.07 11.45
C SER A 109 -9.93 -0.21 10.68
N SER A 110 -9.77 1.11 10.65
CA SER A 110 -10.68 2.00 9.92
C SER A 110 -10.43 1.93 8.41
N GLY A 111 -11.50 1.71 7.66
CA GLY A 111 -11.52 1.75 6.20
C GLY A 111 -11.57 3.16 5.61
N GLU A 112 -11.61 4.22 6.44
CA GLU A 112 -11.67 5.59 5.95
C GLU A 112 -10.32 6.12 5.45
N PHE A 113 -9.21 5.55 5.96
CA PHE A 113 -7.86 5.94 5.63
C PHE A 113 -7.34 5.14 4.44
N ALA A 114 -6.60 5.83 3.56
CA ALA A 114 -6.04 5.26 2.34
C ALA A 114 -4.52 5.47 2.20
N GLU A 115 -3.95 6.34 3.03
CA GLU A 115 -2.56 6.76 2.98
C GLU A 115 -1.93 6.72 4.38
N LEU A 116 -0.61 6.51 4.43
CA LEU A 116 0.14 6.63 5.67
C LEU A 116 1.51 7.30 5.49
N GLY A 117 1.98 7.92 6.57
CA GLY A 117 3.37 8.29 6.76
C GLY A 117 3.89 7.71 8.07
N VAL A 118 5.13 7.21 8.06
CA VAL A 118 5.81 6.74 9.27
C VAL A 118 7.10 7.51 9.41
N ALA A 119 7.31 8.10 10.58
CA ALA A 119 8.52 8.82 10.94
C ALA A 119 9.04 8.34 12.30
N ARG A 120 10.36 8.35 12.46
CA ARG A 120 11.02 8.06 13.73
C ARG A 120 11.98 9.19 14.10
N GLU A 121 11.89 9.66 15.34
CA GLU A 121 12.85 10.59 15.93
C GLU A 121 13.28 10.10 17.31
N GLY A 122 14.54 9.69 17.42
CA GLY A 122 15.05 9.01 18.61
C GLY A 122 14.23 7.76 18.95
N ALA A 123 13.63 7.74 20.14
CA ALA A 123 12.78 6.66 20.62
C ALA A 123 11.30 6.83 20.30
N THR A 124 10.91 7.91 19.63
CA THR A 124 9.52 8.23 19.31
C THR A 124 9.23 7.89 17.86
N TRP A 125 8.22 7.05 17.68
CA TRP A 125 7.62 6.70 16.41
C TRP A 125 6.34 7.50 16.23
N GLN A 126 6.14 8.04 15.04
CA GLN A 126 4.93 8.71 14.61
C GLN A 126 4.37 7.98 13.38
N VAL A 127 3.09 7.64 13.44
CA VAL A 127 2.32 7.14 12.32
C VAL A 127 1.19 8.12 12.05
N ILE A 128 1.10 8.61 10.83
CA ILE A 128 0.01 9.47 10.37
C ILE A 128 -0.81 8.65 9.38
N LEU A 129 -2.10 8.47 9.67
CA LEU A 129 -3.07 7.92 8.71
C LEU A 129 -3.86 9.07 8.11
N ALA A 130 -4.10 9.01 6.80
CA ALA A 130 -4.80 10.08 6.09
C ALA A 130 -5.90 9.55 5.17
N LYS A 131 -7.01 10.29 5.17
CA LYS A 131 -8.03 10.24 4.13
C LYS A 131 -7.74 11.39 3.17
N PRO A 132 -7.11 11.14 2.01
CA PRO A 132 -6.75 12.20 1.08
C PRO A 132 -7.99 12.88 0.52
N LEU A 133 -7.87 14.16 0.16
CA LEU A 133 -8.90 14.82 -0.62
C LEU A 133 -8.78 14.38 -2.08
N LEU A 134 -9.77 13.61 -2.55
CA LEU A 134 -9.76 13.07 -3.90
C LEU A 134 -10.13 14.14 -4.93
N SER A 135 -9.40 14.17 -6.04
CA SER A 135 -9.81 14.94 -7.22
C SER A 135 -10.98 14.25 -7.93
N ALA A 136 -11.87 15.05 -8.54
CA ALA A 136 -13.13 14.57 -9.11
C ALA A 136 -12.98 13.75 -10.41
N ASP A 137 -11.81 13.75 -11.05
CA ASP A 137 -11.61 13.12 -12.34
C ASP A 137 -10.29 12.33 -12.39
N LEU A 138 -10.41 11.01 -12.46
CA LEU A 138 -9.29 10.10 -12.69
C LEU A 138 -9.24 9.61 -14.14
N GLY A 139 -10.08 10.17 -15.01
CA GLY A 139 -10.18 9.82 -16.42
C GLY A 139 -10.78 8.44 -16.66
N ASP A 140 -10.50 7.87 -17.83
CA ASP A 140 -11.02 6.57 -18.23
C ASP A 140 -10.43 5.43 -17.36
N TRP A 141 -11.29 4.54 -16.84
CA TRP A 141 -10.87 3.35 -16.08
C TRP A 141 -9.87 2.47 -16.84
N GLN A 142 -9.94 2.39 -18.17
CA GLN A 142 -9.00 1.63 -19.00
C GLN A 142 -7.62 2.30 -19.02
N GLN A 143 -7.59 3.63 -19.07
CA GLN A 143 -6.33 4.38 -19.00
C GLN A 143 -5.68 4.20 -17.62
N ALA A 144 -6.47 4.32 -16.55
CA ALA A 144 -6.01 4.04 -15.19
C ALA A 144 -5.52 2.59 -15.04
N GLY A 145 -6.25 1.61 -15.58
CA GLY A 145 -5.84 0.21 -15.58
C GLY A 145 -4.54 -0.05 -16.34
N LYS A 146 -4.32 0.63 -17.48
CA LYS A 146 -3.04 0.57 -18.21
C LYS A 146 -1.90 1.27 -17.46
N ALA A 147 -2.17 2.34 -16.74
CA ALA A 147 -1.18 2.97 -15.86
C ALA A 147 -0.78 2.03 -14.71
N ILE A 148 -1.74 1.29 -14.13
CA ILE A 148 -1.45 0.21 -13.17
C ILE A 148 -0.55 -0.84 -13.83
N LEU A 149 -0.92 -1.36 -15.01
CA LEU A 149 -0.11 -2.34 -15.73
C LEU A 149 1.35 -1.91 -15.91
N GLN A 150 1.58 -0.66 -16.32
CA GLN A 150 2.93 -0.13 -16.49
C GLN A 150 3.73 -0.16 -15.18
N ARG A 151 3.13 0.29 -14.07
CA ARG A 151 3.77 0.32 -12.75
C ARG A 151 4.01 -1.07 -12.19
N ILE A 152 3.10 -2.00 -12.45
CA ILE A 152 3.22 -3.41 -12.07
C ILE A 152 4.38 -4.06 -12.83
N ASN A 153 4.48 -3.85 -14.14
CA ASN A 153 5.60 -4.35 -14.92
C ASN A 153 6.93 -3.69 -14.53
N GLN A 154 6.93 -2.42 -14.12
CA GLN A 154 8.11 -1.77 -13.54
C GLN A 154 8.52 -2.43 -12.21
N ALA A 155 7.56 -2.72 -11.32
CA ALA A 155 7.84 -3.39 -10.06
C ALA A 155 8.36 -4.83 -10.27
N ARG A 156 7.81 -5.56 -11.25
CA ARG A 156 8.22 -6.92 -11.60
C ARG A 156 9.61 -7.00 -12.23
N ALA A 157 10.12 -5.91 -12.82
CA ALA A 157 11.40 -5.91 -13.52
C ALA A 157 12.64 -5.96 -12.61
N ALA A 158 12.47 -5.84 -11.29
CA ALA A 158 13.57 -5.84 -10.32
C ALA A 158 13.29 -6.80 -9.16
N PRO A 159 14.34 -7.28 -8.45
CA PRO A 159 14.15 -8.02 -7.22
C PRO A 159 13.39 -7.20 -6.19
N ARG A 160 12.55 -7.84 -5.39
CA ARG A 160 11.72 -7.17 -4.38
C ARG A 160 11.50 -8.04 -3.16
N HIS A 161 11.51 -7.43 -1.98
CA HIS A 161 10.99 -8.04 -0.77
C HIS A 161 9.52 -7.70 -0.60
N CYS A 162 8.69 -8.73 -0.33
CA CYS A 162 7.28 -8.61 -0.04
C CYS A 162 7.03 -9.06 1.41
N GLY A 163 7.20 -8.13 2.35
CA GLY A 163 7.49 -8.47 3.75
C GLY A 163 8.84 -9.19 3.82
N ASP A 164 8.92 -10.25 4.62
CA ASP A 164 10.17 -11.01 4.79
C ASP A 164 10.57 -11.89 3.59
N GLN A 165 9.69 -12.01 2.59
CA GLN A 165 9.89 -12.92 1.47
C GLN A 165 10.56 -12.20 0.27
N PRO A 166 11.77 -12.63 -0.15
CA PRO A 166 12.39 -12.12 -1.37
C PRO A 166 11.75 -12.74 -2.62
N PHE A 167 11.67 -11.94 -3.68
CA PHE A 167 11.28 -12.33 -5.02
C PHE A 167 12.34 -11.87 -6.03
N GLU A 168 12.70 -12.77 -6.94
CA GLU A 168 13.46 -12.42 -8.14
C GLU A 168 12.61 -11.59 -9.11
N PRO A 169 13.22 -10.92 -10.11
CA PRO A 169 12.48 -10.30 -11.19
C PRO A 169 11.52 -11.28 -11.84
N ALA A 170 10.28 -10.85 -12.06
CA ALA A 170 9.23 -11.63 -12.71
C ALA A 170 9.00 -11.12 -14.15
N PRO A 171 8.68 -12.01 -15.12
CA PRO A 171 8.36 -11.58 -16.48
C PRO A 171 7.21 -10.56 -16.51
N PRO A 172 7.20 -9.58 -17.43
CA PRO A 172 6.10 -8.64 -17.52
C PRO A 172 4.80 -9.36 -17.89
N VAL A 173 3.69 -8.93 -17.28
CA VAL A 173 2.34 -9.38 -17.64
C VAL A 173 1.79 -8.51 -18.78
N ARG A 174 0.84 -9.05 -19.54
CA ARG A 174 0.15 -8.34 -20.64
C ARG A 174 -1.25 -7.93 -20.22
N TRP A 175 -1.77 -6.87 -20.82
CA TRP A 175 -3.16 -6.48 -20.63
C TRP A 175 -4.10 -7.52 -21.26
N ASP A 176 -5.08 -8.00 -20.50
CA ASP A 176 -6.24 -8.72 -21.03
C ASP A 176 -7.53 -7.92 -20.77
N GLN A 177 -8.36 -7.82 -21.79
CA GLN A 177 -9.58 -7.01 -21.74
C GLN A 177 -10.67 -7.64 -20.86
N GLN A 178 -10.77 -8.97 -20.83
CA GLN A 178 -11.79 -9.69 -20.06
C GLN A 178 -11.49 -9.58 -18.56
N LEU A 179 -10.23 -9.70 -18.17
CA LEU A 179 -9.76 -9.41 -16.81
C LEU A 179 -9.99 -7.95 -16.42
N GLY A 180 -9.82 -7.01 -17.35
CA GLY A 180 -10.12 -5.60 -17.13
C GLY A 180 -11.61 -5.36 -16.84
N HIS A 181 -12.49 -6.03 -17.58
CA HIS A 181 -13.94 -5.97 -17.33
C HIS A 181 -14.33 -6.65 -16.01
N ALA A 182 -13.67 -7.75 -15.63
CA ALA A 182 -13.89 -8.43 -14.36
C ALA A 182 -13.49 -7.52 -13.18
N ALA A 183 -12.34 -6.87 -13.28
CA ALA A 183 -11.88 -5.89 -12.30
C ALA A 183 -12.87 -4.72 -12.17
N ARG A 184 -13.34 -4.17 -13.30
CA ARG A 184 -14.30 -3.06 -13.30
C ARG A 184 -15.61 -3.45 -12.62
N ALA A 185 -16.15 -4.62 -12.95
CA ALA A 185 -17.38 -5.12 -12.36
C ALA A 185 -17.26 -5.23 -10.83
N HIS A 186 -16.13 -5.74 -10.33
CA HIS A 186 -15.91 -5.87 -8.88
C HIS A 186 -15.72 -4.52 -8.18
N SER A 187 -14.95 -3.60 -8.77
CA SER A 187 -14.83 -2.24 -8.24
C SER A 187 -16.19 -1.53 -8.18
N GLN A 188 -17.04 -1.70 -9.20
CA GLN A 188 -18.39 -1.15 -9.22
C GLN A 188 -19.29 -1.77 -8.16
N ASP A 189 -19.19 -3.09 -7.94
CA ASP A 189 -19.96 -3.78 -6.91
C ASP A 189 -19.59 -3.28 -5.51
N MET A 190 -18.29 -3.24 -5.17
CA MET A 190 -17.80 -2.68 -3.91
C MET A 190 -18.25 -1.23 -3.69
N ALA A 191 -18.18 -0.41 -4.75
CA ALA A 191 -18.56 1.00 -4.68
C ALA A 191 -20.06 1.22 -4.47
N GLN A 192 -20.90 0.49 -5.21
CA GLN A 192 -22.36 0.64 -5.17
C GLN A 192 -22.96 0.04 -3.89
N GLN A 193 -22.44 -1.09 -3.44
CA GLN A 193 -22.91 -1.79 -2.25
C GLN A 193 -22.17 -1.35 -0.96
N ASN A 194 -21.20 -0.43 -1.09
CA ASN A 194 -20.46 0.18 0.01
C ASN A 194 -19.81 -0.84 0.96
N TYR A 195 -19.04 -1.77 0.41
CA TYR A 195 -18.30 -2.79 1.17
C TYR A 195 -16.88 -2.98 0.63
N PHE A 196 -16.02 -3.70 1.36
CA PHE A 196 -14.66 -4.00 0.92
C PHE A 196 -14.34 -5.49 1.10
N SER A 197 -14.40 -6.28 0.03
CA SER A 197 -14.09 -7.70 0.09
C SER A 197 -13.64 -8.27 -1.26
N HIS A 198 -12.85 -9.34 -1.23
CA HIS A 198 -12.56 -10.16 -2.41
C HIS A 198 -13.79 -10.92 -2.93
N ARG A 199 -14.73 -11.24 -2.02
CA ARG A 199 -15.98 -11.90 -2.36
C ARG A 199 -17.01 -10.86 -2.79
N GLY A 200 -17.61 -11.06 -3.96
CA GLY A 200 -18.67 -10.20 -4.48
C GLY A 200 -19.90 -10.19 -3.58
N HIS A 201 -20.75 -9.17 -3.71
CA HIS A 201 -22.04 -9.12 -3.00
C HIS A 201 -22.91 -10.33 -3.34
N ASP A 202 -22.84 -10.79 -4.59
CA ASP A 202 -23.46 -12.01 -5.12
C ASP A 202 -22.76 -13.32 -4.69
N GLN A 203 -21.81 -13.24 -3.76
CA GLN A 203 -20.95 -14.35 -3.30
C GLN A 203 -19.97 -14.89 -4.35
N SER A 204 -19.79 -14.20 -5.48
CA SER A 204 -18.81 -14.62 -6.49
C SER A 204 -17.37 -14.43 -6.01
N GLU A 205 -16.50 -15.36 -6.40
CA GLU A 205 -15.06 -15.20 -6.28
C GLU A 205 -14.47 -14.63 -7.58
N VAL A 206 -13.20 -14.18 -7.55
CA VAL A 206 -12.54 -13.59 -8.73
C VAL A 206 -12.60 -14.52 -9.96
N GLY A 207 -12.50 -15.83 -9.74
CA GLY A 207 -12.59 -16.87 -10.78
C GLY A 207 -13.94 -16.88 -11.49
N ASP A 208 -15.04 -16.72 -10.74
CA ASP A 208 -16.39 -16.63 -11.30
C ASP A 208 -16.54 -15.34 -12.09
N ARG A 209 -16.07 -14.22 -11.54
CA ARG A 209 -16.12 -12.91 -12.20
C ARG A 209 -15.36 -12.91 -13.52
N ALA A 210 -14.15 -13.48 -13.57
CA ALA A 210 -13.39 -13.60 -14.80
C ALA A 210 -14.06 -14.54 -15.82
N SER A 211 -14.57 -15.70 -15.37
CA SER A 211 -15.27 -16.64 -16.25
C SER A 211 -16.54 -16.05 -16.87
N ARG A 212 -17.27 -15.20 -16.13
CA ARG A 212 -18.43 -14.46 -16.64
C ARG A 212 -18.09 -13.47 -17.76
N GLN A 213 -16.85 -12.95 -17.77
CA GLN A 213 -16.34 -12.11 -18.86
C GLN A 213 -15.77 -12.93 -20.03
N GLY A 214 -15.82 -14.26 -19.96
CA GLY A 214 -15.31 -15.16 -20.99
C GLY A 214 -13.85 -15.61 -20.79
N TYR A 215 -13.17 -15.12 -19.75
CA TYR A 215 -11.76 -15.46 -19.53
C TYR A 215 -11.61 -16.89 -18.99
N ARG A 216 -10.93 -17.75 -19.75
CA ARG A 216 -10.65 -19.14 -19.36
C ARG A 216 -9.27 -19.21 -18.71
N TRP A 217 -9.21 -19.64 -17.45
CA TRP A 217 -8.00 -19.55 -16.65
C TRP A 217 -7.56 -20.87 -16.04
N GLN A 218 -6.25 -21.02 -15.85
CA GLN A 218 -5.61 -22.08 -15.04
C GLN A 218 -5.27 -21.56 -13.65
N ARG A 219 -4.83 -20.30 -13.58
CA ARG A 219 -4.54 -19.58 -12.34
C ARG A 219 -5.16 -18.19 -12.40
N ILE A 220 -5.64 -17.71 -11.27
CA ILE A 220 -6.20 -16.37 -11.11
C ILE A 220 -5.78 -15.79 -9.75
N GLY A 221 -5.61 -14.47 -9.69
CA GLY A 221 -5.29 -13.76 -8.47
C GLY A 221 -5.93 -12.38 -8.47
N GLU A 222 -6.16 -11.81 -7.29
CA GLU A 222 -6.79 -10.50 -7.15
C GLU A 222 -6.07 -9.63 -6.11
N ASN A 223 -5.93 -8.35 -6.42
CA ASN A 223 -5.62 -7.31 -5.44
C ASN A 223 -6.75 -6.27 -5.45
N ILE A 224 -7.14 -5.78 -4.28
CA ILE A 224 -8.14 -4.71 -4.12
C ILE A 224 -7.60 -3.58 -3.24
N ALA A 225 -8.04 -2.35 -3.50
CA ALA A 225 -7.70 -1.19 -2.68
C ALA A 225 -8.87 -0.20 -2.65
N ALA A 226 -8.88 0.71 -1.68
CA ALA A 226 -9.96 1.65 -1.50
C ALA A 226 -9.44 2.99 -0.96
N GLY A 227 -9.97 4.09 -1.50
CA GLY A 227 -9.63 5.46 -1.08
C GLY A 227 -8.37 6.06 -1.70
N GLN A 228 -7.57 5.32 -2.48
CA GLN A 228 -6.42 5.89 -3.20
C GLN A 228 -6.89 6.72 -4.39
N GLY A 229 -6.38 7.95 -4.52
CA GLY A 229 -6.77 8.89 -5.57
C GLY A 229 -6.02 8.73 -6.89
N SER A 230 -5.23 7.68 -7.08
CA SER A 230 -4.50 7.45 -8.32
C SER A 230 -4.04 6.00 -8.47
N ALA A 231 -3.75 5.61 -9.72
CA ALA A 231 -3.12 4.33 -10.03
C ALA A 231 -1.75 4.16 -9.32
N GLU A 232 -1.01 5.26 -9.15
CA GLU A 232 0.25 5.26 -8.41
C GLU A 232 0.07 4.87 -6.95
N GLN A 233 -0.86 5.53 -6.26
CA GLN A 233 -1.15 5.27 -4.86
C GLN A 233 -1.72 3.87 -4.66
N ALA A 234 -2.61 3.40 -5.53
CA ALA A 234 -3.14 2.03 -5.48
C ALA A 234 -2.01 0.98 -5.58
N VAL A 235 -1.11 1.14 -6.56
CA VAL A 235 0.04 0.24 -6.71
C VAL A 235 1.01 0.36 -5.54
N SER A 236 1.27 1.57 -5.05
CA SER A 236 2.13 1.81 -3.88
C SER A 236 1.60 1.09 -2.64
N GLY A 237 0.29 1.21 -2.36
CA GLY A 237 -0.37 0.49 -1.27
C GLY A 237 -0.30 -1.03 -1.42
N TRP A 238 -0.52 -1.57 -2.63
CA TRP A 238 -0.36 -3.00 -2.88
C TRP A 238 1.08 -3.49 -2.68
N LEU A 239 2.08 -2.73 -3.15
CA LEU A 239 3.49 -3.08 -2.98
C LEU A 239 3.95 -2.99 -1.52
N ALA A 240 3.36 -2.09 -0.74
CA ALA A 240 3.59 -1.93 0.68
C ALA A 240 2.81 -2.94 1.55
N SER A 241 2.04 -3.84 0.94
CA SER A 241 1.30 -4.91 1.62
C SER A 241 1.86 -6.27 1.23
N PRO A 242 2.39 -7.07 2.17
CA PRO A 242 3.06 -8.33 1.84
C PRO A 242 2.23 -9.28 0.98
N GLY A 243 0.96 -9.49 1.32
CA GLY A 243 0.06 -10.38 0.56
C GLY A 243 -0.16 -9.91 -0.89
N HIS A 244 -0.47 -8.63 -1.07
CA HIS A 244 -0.69 -8.04 -2.40
C HIS A 244 0.60 -8.00 -3.23
N CYS A 245 1.73 -7.64 -2.61
CA CYS A 245 3.05 -7.66 -3.22
C CYS A 245 3.43 -9.05 -3.73
N LYS A 246 3.19 -10.11 -2.94
CA LYS A 246 3.40 -11.51 -3.35
C LYS A 246 2.58 -11.87 -4.59
N ASN A 247 1.33 -11.40 -4.67
CA ASN A 247 0.49 -11.60 -5.84
C ASN A 247 1.06 -10.88 -7.07
N ILE A 248 1.54 -9.64 -6.91
CA ILE A 248 2.20 -8.84 -7.97
C ILE A 248 3.47 -9.51 -8.49
N MET A 249 4.29 -10.07 -7.60
CA MET A 249 5.58 -10.66 -7.93
C MET A 249 5.50 -12.15 -8.32
N ASN A 250 4.31 -12.74 -8.32
CA ASN A 250 4.14 -14.15 -8.68
C ASN A 250 4.49 -14.37 -10.19
N PRO A 251 5.52 -15.18 -10.50
CA PRO A 251 5.97 -15.39 -11.88
C PRO A 251 5.01 -16.24 -12.71
N ASP A 252 4.06 -16.94 -12.07
CA ASP A 252 3.11 -17.80 -12.78
C ASP A 252 2.06 -17.00 -13.57
N PHE A 253 1.84 -15.72 -13.24
CA PHE A 253 0.92 -14.85 -13.96
C PHE A 253 1.55 -14.30 -15.23
N THR A 254 0.77 -14.31 -16.30
CA THR A 254 1.17 -13.83 -17.63
C THR A 254 0.30 -12.68 -18.14
N GLU A 255 -0.90 -12.53 -17.60
CA GLU A 255 -1.90 -11.55 -18.02
C GLU A 255 -2.50 -10.84 -16.81
N MET A 256 -2.99 -9.62 -17.02
CA MET A 256 -3.72 -8.88 -16.00
C MET A 256 -4.73 -7.90 -16.62
N GLY A 257 -5.72 -7.53 -15.80
CA GLY A 257 -6.57 -6.38 -16.01
C GLY A 257 -6.75 -5.61 -14.70
N ALA A 258 -7.07 -4.33 -14.79
CA ALA A 258 -7.31 -3.51 -13.61
C ALA A 258 -8.32 -2.40 -13.90
N ALA A 259 -9.04 -1.96 -12.89
CA ALA A 259 -10.01 -0.89 -13.02
C ALA A 259 -10.25 -0.22 -11.68
N TYR A 260 -11.01 0.87 -11.74
CA TYR A 260 -11.56 1.51 -10.56
C TYR A 260 -13.05 1.82 -10.78
N ALA A 261 -13.75 2.09 -9.67
CA ALA A 261 -15.06 2.72 -9.69
C ALA A 261 -15.15 3.77 -8.58
N ILE A 262 -15.87 4.85 -8.87
CA ILE A 262 -16.14 5.94 -7.92
C ILE A 262 -17.63 5.92 -7.57
N HIS A 263 -17.92 6.06 -6.28
CA HIS A 263 -19.25 6.31 -5.74
C HIS A 263 -19.13 7.32 -4.59
N PRO A 264 -19.40 8.62 -4.81
CA PRO A 264 -19.13 9.67 -3.81
C PRO A 264 -19.78 9.46 -2.44
N GLN A 265 -20.89 8.73 -2.40
CA GLN A 265 -21.64 8.42 -1.17
C GLN A 265 -21.13 7.16 -0.45
N SER A 266 -20.20 6.40 -1.04
CA SER A 266 -19.56 5.28 -0.34
C SER A 266 -18.51 5.79 0.66
N ALA A 267 -18.17 4.96 1.64
CA ALA A 267 -17.24 5.29 2.70
C ALA A 267 -15.84 5.65 2.17
N ALA A 268 -15.34 4.88 1.19
CA ALA A 268 -14.02 5.07 0.60
C ALA A 268 -14.01 5.94 -0.66
N THR A 269 -15.19 6.30 -1.20
CA THR A 269 -15.40 7.04 -2.46
C THR A 269 -14.89 6.35 -3.73
N ILE A 270 -13.71 5.73 -3.71
CA ILE A 270 -13.09 5.03 -4.82
C ILE A 270 -12.64 3.63 -4.41
N TYR A 271 -12.84 2.68 -5.31
CA TYR A 271 -12.41 1.29 -5.16
C TYR A 271 -11.63 0.86 -6.39
N TRP A 272 -10.56 0.11 -6.16
CA TRP A 272 -9.66 -0.41 -7.17
C TRP A 272 -9.66 -1.93 -7.14
N THR A 273 -9.58 -2.53 -8.31
CA THR A 273 -9.39 -3.98 -8.46
C THR A 273 -8.34 -4.23 -9.53
N GLN A 274 -7.44 -5.15 -9.24
CA GLN A 274 -6.49 -5.73 -10.18
C GLN A 274 -6.72 -7.24 -10.19
N VAL A 275 -6.87 -7.82 -11.37
CA VAL A 275 -7.00 -9.26 -11.58
C VAL A 275 -5.83 -9.74 -12.41
N PHE A 276 -5.12 -10.75 -11.93
CA PHE A 276 -4.09 -11.48 -12.65
C PHE A 276 -4.61 -12.80 -13.17
N GLY A 277 -4.07 -13.28 -14.28
CA GLY A 277 -4.44 -14.56 -14.87
C GLY A 277 -3.30 -15.27 -15.58
N THR A 278 -3.46 -16.59 -15.66
CA THR A 278 -2.74 -17.48 -16.58
C THR A 278 -3.79 -18.20 -17.40
N PRO A 279 -3.83 -18.03 -18.73
CA PRO A 279 -4.91 -18.56 -19.56
C PRO A 279 -4.87 -20.10 -19.65
N ARG A 280 -6.04 -20.72 -19.85
CA ARG A 280 -6.19 -22.16 -20.05
C ARG A 280 -6.02 -22.60 -21.49
#